data_AF-A0AAE0KMT2-F1
#
_entry.id   AF-A0AAE0KMT2-F1
#
_cell.length_a   1.000
_cell.length_b   1.000
_cell.length_c   1.000
_cell.angle_alpha   90.00
_cell.angle_beta   90.00
_cell.angle_gamma   90.00
#
_symmetry.space_group_name_H-M   'P 1'
#
loop_
_entity.id
_entity.type
_entity.pdbx_description
1 polymer ?
#
loop_
_entity_poly.entity_id
_entity_poly.type
_entity_poly.pdbx_seq_one_letter_code
_entity_poly.pdbx_strand_id
1 'polypeptide(L)'
;MLAIIPALLLLPAVLAGVVPVPAAAQLELDARAVSPNKTCGLVQAGVNLGYTCPGDFACCSQYGYCGTEDSFCLTTAGCQTRYSNGTSSCRAPRSGVTISVDGTCGTTGVGKAGYRCPTTGATCCSVSGYCGNTTEHCDVNSGCQAGFGTCTGTKGPKLF
;
A
#
# COMPACT_ATOMS: atom_id res chain seq x y z
N MET A 1 -67.38 -1.59 54.73
CA MET A 1 -66.12 -1.07 55.30
C MET A 1 -65.02 -2.09 55.01
N LEU A 2 -64.40 -2.01 53.84
CA LEU A 2 -63.03 -2.49 53.56
C LEU A 2 -62.69 -2.10 52.11
N ALA A 3 -61.74 -1.18 51.97
CA ALA A 3 -61.21 -0.72 50.70
C ALA A 3 -60.13 -1.71 50.24
N ILE A 4 -60.17 -2.12 48.97
CA ILE A 4 -59.08 -2.89 48.34
C ILE A 4 -58.46 -1.99 47.28
N ILE A 5 -57.24 -1.56 47.58
CA ILE A 5 -56.41 -0.63 46.82
C ILE A 5 -55.87 -1.36 45.57
N PRO A 6 -55.87 -0.74 44.38
CA PRO A 6 -55.31 -1.37 43.18
C PRO A 6 -53.77 -1.36 43.29
N ALA A 7 -53.17 -2.55 43.26
CA ALA A 7 -51.73 -2.73 43.19
C ALA A 7 -51.23 -2.30 41.79
N LEU A 8 -50.77 -1.05 41.72
CA LEU A 8 -50.09 -0.46 40.58
C LEU A 8 -48.77 -1.22 40.35
N LEU A 9 -48.74 -2.06 39.31
CA LEU A 9 -47.53 -2.70 38.80
C LEU A 9 -46.56 -1.63 38.27
N LEU A 10 -45.66 -1.17 39.13
CA LEU A 10 -44.51 -0.37 38.76
C LEU A 10 -43.49 -1.29 38.06
N LEU A 11 -43.49 -1.27 36.72
CA LEU A 11 -42.33 -1.72 35.95
C LEU A 11 -41.13 -0.84 36.29
N PRO A 12 -39.94 -1.40 36.57
CA PRO A 12 -38.75 -0.59 36.68
C PRO A 12 -38.43 0.00 35.29
N ALA A 13 -38.58 1.31 35.16
CA ALA A 13 -38.05 2.06 34.04
C ALA A 13 -36.53 1.88 34.04
N VAL A 14 -36.04 1.10 33.08
CA VAL A 14 -34.60 0.96 32.83
C VAL A 14 -34.14 2.32 32.29
N LEU A 15 -33.53 3.14 33.15
CA LEU A 15 -32.83 4.33 32.70
C LEU A 15 -31.68 3.86 31.79
N ALA A 16 -31.88 4.00 30.48
CA ALA A 16 -30.80 3.95 29.52
C ALA A 16 -29.88 5.13 29.82
N GLY A 17 -28.84 4.88 30.61
CA GLY A 17 -27.76 5.82 30.83
C GLY A 17 -27.06 6.08 29.50
N VAL A 18 -27.39 7.19 28.84
CA VAL A 18 -26.54 7.78 27.81
C VAL A 18 -25.31 8.33 28.52
N VAL A 19 -24.29 7.50 28.66
CA VAL A 19 -22.97 7.96 29.09
C VAL A 19 -22.48 8.91 27.99
N PRO A 20 -22.23 10.20 28.28
CA PRO A 20 -21.62 11.08 27.29
C PRO A 20 -20.22 10.55 27.02
N VAL A 21 -20.05 9.92 25.86
CA VAL A 21 -18.73 9.55 25.36
C VAL A 21 -17.98 10.86 25.15
N PRO A 22 -16.85 11.10 25.85
CA PRO A 22 -16.08 12.31 25.62
C PRO A 22 -15.70 12.38 24.14
N ALA A 23 -15.69 13.58 23.57
CA ALA A 23 -15.32 13.84 22.17
C ALA A 23 -13.86 13.46 21.81
N ALA A 24 -13.21 12.63 22.62
CA ALA A 24 -11.92 12.01 22.42
C ALA A 24 -12.01 10.49 22.13
N ALA A 25 -13.21 9.93 21.90
CA ALA A 25 -13.36 8.62 21.26
C ALA A 25 -13.29 8.73 19.73
N GLN A 26 -12.36 9.56 19.23
CA GLN A 26 -11.79 9.31 17.91
C GLN A 26 -10.65 8.34 18.16
N LEU A 27 -10.87 7.11 17.69
CA LEU A 27 -10.00 5.95 17.75
C LEU A 27 -8.54 6.30 17.41
N GLU A 28 -7.79 6.83 18.38
CA GLU A 28 -6.34 6.74 18.35
C GLU A 28 -6.06 5.27 18.55
N LEU A 29 -5.75 4.62 17.43
CA LEU A 29 -4.94 3.43 17.39
C LEU A 29 -3.90 3.53 18.51
N ASP A 30 -4.08 2.82 19.64
CA ASP A 30 -3.07 2.67 20.69
C ASP A 30 -1.71 2.66 20.00
N ALA A 31 -0.88 3.67 20.29
CA ALA A 31 0.37 3.91 19.58
C ALA A 31 1.19 2.62 19.61
N ARG A 32 1.10 1.84 18.53
CA ARG A 32 1.66 0.49 18.44
C ARG A 32 3.14 0.59 18.74
N ALA A 33 3.62 -0.24 19.66
CA ALA A 33 5.01 -0.22 20.09
C ALA A 33 5.97 -0.27 18.89
N VAL A 34 7.08 0.47 19.00
CA VAL A 34 8.13 0.45 17.99
C VAL A 34 8.86 -0.88 18.04
N SER A 35 9.14 -1.44 16.87
CA SER A 35 9.77 -2.74 16.72
C SER A 35 11.17 -2.80 17.36
N PRO A 36 11.44 -3.77 18.25
CA PRO A 36 12.77 -3.97 18.83
C PRO A 36 13.75 -4.68 17.89
N ASN A 37 13.26 -5.33 16.81
CA ASN A 37 14.05 -6.22 15.96
C ASN A 37 13.74 -6.05 14.45
N LYS A 38 13.14 -4.93 14.07
CA LYS A 38 12.71 -4.62 12.69
C LYS A 38 11.62 -5.54 12.13
N THR A 39 10.93 -6.33 12.94
CA THR A 39 9.68 -7.00 12.54
C THR A 39 8.49 -6.07 12.77
N CYS A 40 7.50 -6.08 11.89
CA CYS A 40 6.37 -5.16 11.93
C CYS A 40 5.11 -5.79 11.33
N GLY A 41 3.96 -5.17 11.56
CA GLY A 41 2.73 -5.67 10.98
C GLY A 41 2.13 -6.84 11.76
N LEU A 42 1.16 -7.50 11.12
CA LEU A 42 0.51 -8.71 11.63
C LEU A 42 0.67 -9.89 10.67
N VAL A 43 1.50 -9.75 9.64
CA VAL A 43 1.71 -10.77 8.61
C VAL A 43 3.15 -11.24 8.63
N GLN A 44 3.37 -12.49 8.23
CA GLN A 44 4.71 -13.07 8.07
C GLN A 44 5.56 -12.88 9.34
N ALA A 45 6.69 -12.19 9.24
CA ALA A 45 7.59 -11.98 10.39
C ALA A 45 6.98 -11.16 11.54
N GLY A 46 5.90 -10.40 11.27
CA GLY A 46 5.16 -9.64 12.28
C GLY A 46 3.94 -10.36 12.87
N VAL A 47 3.69 -11.62 12.50
CA VAL A 47 2.47 -12.32 12.94
C VAL A 47 2.34 -12.30 14.47
N ASN A 48 1.16 -11.89 14.96
CA ASN A 48 0.83 -11.71 16.38
C ASN A 48 1.64 -10.65 17.16
N LEU A 49 2.52 -9.87 16.53
CA LEU A 49 3.34 -8.85 17.19
C LEU A 49 2.74 -7.45 17.08
N GLY A 50 2.33 -7.03 15.88
CA GLY A 50 1.66 -5.75 15.67
C GLY A 50 2.56 -4.50 15.81
N TYR A 51 3.88 -4.67 15.81
CA TYR A 51 4.83 -3.56 15.95
C TYR A 51 4.79 -2.59 14.77
N THR A 52 5.11 -1.33 15.06
CA THR A 52 5.43 -0.30 14.05
C THR A 52 6.91 -0.22 13.80
N CYS A 53 7.29 0.35 12.64
CA CYS A 53 8.69 0.53 12.32
C CYS A 53 9.33 1.75 13.00
N PRO A 54 10.63 1.68 13.36
CA PRO A 54 11.40 2.83 13.82
C PRO A 54 11.62 3.84 12.68
N GLY A 55 11.94 5.09 13.02
CA GLY A 55 12.11 6.18 12.05
C GLY A 55 13.15 5.88 10.95
N ASP A 56 14.28 5.29 11.32
CA ASP A 56 15.36 4.96 10.37
C ASP A 56 14.98 3.84 9.38
N PHE A 57 13.90 3.09 9.64
CA PHE A 57 13.41 2.00 8.79
C PHE A 57 11.91 2.11 8.59
N ALA A 58 11.45 3.30 8.20
CA ALA A 58 10.07 3.75 8.37
C ALA A 58 8.97 2.86 7.73
N CYS A 59 9.28 2.00 6.76
CA CYS A 59 8.28 1.27 5.99
C CYS A 59 8.15 -0.19 6.41
N CYS A 60 6.94 -0.63 6.72
CA CYS A 60 6.65 -2.04 6.96
C CYS A 60 6.29 -2.76 5.65
N SER A 61 7.16 -3.64 5.16
CA SER A 61 6.93 -4.40 3.91
C SER A 61 5.79 -5.42 4.04
N GLN A 62 5.31 -5.98 2.92
CA GLN A 62 4.34 -7.08 2.91
C GLN A 62 4.81 -8.35 3.63
N TYR A 63 6.12 -8.46 3.91
CA TYR A 63 6.75 -9.59 4.59
C TYR A 63 6.94 -9.37 6.09
N GLY A 64 6.43 -8.27 6.63
CA GLY A 64 6.49 -7.98 8.06
C GLY A 64 7.88 -7.55 8.55
N TYR A 65 8.66 -6.91 7.68
CA TYR A 65 9.96 -6.34 8.01
C TYR A 65 10.01 -4.84 7.72
N CYS A 66 10.75 -4.11 8.57
CA CYS A 66 11.02 -2.68 8.45
C CYS A 66 12.20 -2.41 7.50
N GLY A 67 12.04 -1.41 6.63
CA GLY A 67 13.07 -0.98 5.69
C GLY A 67 12.78 0.41 5.12
N THR A 68 13.59 0.82 4.14
CA THR A 68 13.51 2.15 3.50
C THR A 68 13.44 2.10 1.98
N GLU A 69 13.74 0.95 1.40
CA GLU A 69 13.80 0.73 -0.03
C GLU A 69 12.40 0.65 -0.65
N ASP A 70 12.34 0.78 -1.96
CA ASP A 70 11.09 0.75 -2.73
C ASP A 70 10.28 -0.54 -2.52
N SER A 71 10.95 -1.69 -2.37
CA SER A 71 10.32 -2.96 -2.04
C SER A 71 9.64 -2.98 -0.66
N PHE A 72 9.99 -2.06 0.23
CA PHE A 72 9.36 -1.89 1.54
C PHE A 72 8.31 -0.78 1.52
N CYS A 73 8.62 0.33 0.85
CA CYS A 73 7.84 1.56 0.97
C CYS A 73 6.79 1.75 -0.12
N LEU A 74 6.83 0.99 -1.22
CA LEU A 74 5.83 1.13 -2.26
C LEU A 74 4.52 0.44 -1.86
N THR A 75 3.40 1.15 -2.01
CA THR A 75 2.07 0.59 -1.77
C THR A 75 1.77 -0.59 -2.70
N THR A 76 2.30 -0.54 -3.93
CA THR A 76 2.27 -1.61 -4.93
C THR A 76 3.17 -2.80 -4.59
N ALA A 77 4.16 -2.62 -3.72
CA ALA A 77 4.96 -3.71 -3.12
C ALA A 77 4.37 -4.19 -1.77
N GLY A 78 3.15 -3.76 -1.45
CA GLY A 78 2.41 -4.18 -0.26
C GLY A 78 2.87 -3.54 1.05
N CYS A 79 3.40 -2.31 1.00
CA CYS A 79 3.71 -1.53 2.20
C CYS A 79 2.48 -1.41 3.13
N GLN A 80 2.66 -1.80 4.39
CA GLN A 80 1.62 -1.84 5.41
C GLN A 80 1.51 -0.49 6.15
N THR A 81 0.79 0.48 5.59
CA THR A 81 0.69 1.86 6.12
C THR A 81 0.38 1.95 7.62
N ARG A 82 -0.44 1.03 8.14
CA ARG A 82 -0.82 0.97 9.56
C ARG A 82 0.34 0.61 10.49
N TYR A 83 1.38 -0.04 9.99
CA TYR A 83 2.52 -0.54 10.77
C TYR A 83 3.84 0.10 10.36
N SER A 84 3.78 1.09 9.48
CA SER A 84 4.90 1.98 9.17
C SER A 84 5.01 3.10 10.22
N ASN A 85 6.12 3.84 10.23
CA ASN A 85 6.40 4.94 11.17
C ASN A 85 5.48 6.17 10.98
N GLY A 86 4.61 6.15 9.97
CA GLY A 86 3.58 7.15 9.73
C GLY A 86 2.74 6.82 8.49
N THR A 87 1.63 7.53 8.33
CA THR A 87 0.71 7.32 7.18
C THR A 87 1.36 7.65 5.84
N SER A 88 2.35 8.54 5.83
CA SER A 88 3.10 8.96 4.63
C SER A 88 4.37 8.15 4.36
N SER A 89 4.71 7.16 5.18
CA SER A 89 5.88 6.31 4.96
C SER A 89 5.70 5.43 3.71
N CYS A 90 4.49 4.90 3.51
CA CYS A 90 4.14 4.18 2.29
C CYS A 90 3.77 5.16 1.18
N ARG A 91 4.25 4.93 -0.04
CA ARG A 91 4.00 5.81 -1.20
C ARG A 91 3.69 5.03 -2.47
N ALA A 92 2.99 5.66 -3.40
CA ALA A 92 2.82 5.10 -4.73
C ALA A 92 4.12 5.26 -5.56
N PRO A 93 4.34 4.41 -6.58
CA PRO A 93 5.38 4.63 -7.57
C PRO A 93 5.20 5.98 -8.28
N ARG A 94 6.30 6.68 -8.53
CA ARG A 94 6.31 7.87 -9.37
C ARG A 94 6.42 7.43 -10.82
N SER A 95 5.39 7.72 -11.61
CA SER A 95 5.30 7.34 -13.02
C SER A 95 6.55 7.76 -13.80
N GLY A 96 7.20 6.82 -14.47
CA GLY A 96 8.41 7.02 -15.29
C GLY A 96 9.70 7.24 -14.49
N VAL A 97 9.63 7.25 -13.15
CA VAL A 97 10.79 7.54 -12.27
C VAL A 97 11.12 6.33 -11.40
N THR A 98 10.12 5.75 -10.74
CA THR A 98 10.32 4.60 -9.85
C THR A 98 10.70 3.36 -10.64
N ILE A 99 11.80 2.72 -10.27
CA ILE A 99 12.27 1.49 -10.91
C ILE A 99 11.35 0.35 -10.49
N SER A 100 11.02 -0.51 -11.46
CA SER A 100 10.23 -1.72 -11.22
C SER A 100 10.85 -2.61 -10.15
N VAL A 101 9.99 -3.14 -9.27
CA VAL A 101 10.37 -4.09 -8.20
C VAL A 101 9.98 -5.54 -8.53
N ASP A 102 9.20 -5.74 -9.60
CA ASP A 102 8.63 -7.04 -10.00
C ASP A 102 8.79 -7.33 -11.51
N GLY A 103 9.50 -6.47 -12.24
CA GLY A 103 9.69 -6.58 -13.68
C GLY A 103 8.55 -6.00 -14.52
N THR A 104 7.46 -5.52 -13.92
CA THR A 104 6.40 -4.81 -14.65
C THR A 104 6.75 -3.35 -14.87
N CYS A 105 6.26 -2.76 -15.96
CA CYS A 105 6.57 -1.38 -16.33
C CYS A 105 5.45 -0.73 -17.14
N GLY A 106 5.48 0.60 -17.21
CA GLY A 106 4.58 1.32 -18.08
C GLY A 106 3.23 1.65 -17.47
N THR A 107 2.31 2.00 -18.36
CA THR A 107 0.91 2.31 -18.06
C THR A 107 -0.07 1.45 -18.86
N THR A 108 0.44 0.55 -19.71
CA THR A 108 -0.34 -0.37 -20.53
C THR A 108 0.08 -1.82 -20.29
N GLY A 109 -0.76 -2.77 -20.72
CA GLY A 109 -0.53 -4.19 -20.47
C GLY A 109 -0.66 -4.54 -19.00
N VAL A 110 0.26 -5.36 -18.46
CA VAL A 110 0.26 -5.74 -17.04
C VAL A 110 0.78 -4.63 -16.14
N GLY A 111 1.72 -3.82 -16.64
CA GLY A 111 2.32 -2.73 -15.88
C GLY A 111 1.48 -1.47 -16.02
N LYS A 112 0.66 -1.19 -15.01
CA LYS A 112 -0.21 0.00 -14.95
C LYS A 112 0.19 0.98 -13.86
N ALA A 113 1.15 0.61 -13.02
CA ALA A 113 1.60 1.39 -11.88
C ALA A 113 2.59 2.52 -12.26
N GLY A 114 2.99 2.62 -13.54
CA GLY A 114 3.90 3.66 -14.00
C GLY A 114 5.38 3.37 -13.70
N TYR A 115 5.75 2.13 -13.37
CA TYR A 115 7.15 1.79 -13.18
C TYR A 115 7.96 1.97 -14.46
N ARG A 116 9.22 2.39 -14.32
CA ARG A 116 10.20 2.29 -15.40
C ARG A 116 11.10 1.07 -15.21
N CYS A 117 11.71 0.64 -16.30
CA CYS A 117 12.70 -0.41 -16.29
C CYS A 117 14.06 0.07 -15.77
N PRO A 118 14.90 -0.84 -15.25
CA PRO A 118 16.29 -0.55 -14.89
C PRO A 118 17.09 0.08 -16.03
N THR A 119 18.23 0.71 -15.70
CA THR A 119 19.15 1.26 -16.73
C THR A 119 20.09 0.23 -17.35
N THR A 120 20.18 -0.97 -16.78
CA THR A 120 21.01 -2.07 -17.27
C THR A 120 20.23 -3.38 -17.32
N GLY A 121 20.66 -4.32 -18.16
CA GLY A 121 19.95 -5.60 -18.33
C GLY A 121 18.66 -5.43 -19.11
N ALA A 122 17.51 -5.53 -18.44
CA ALA A 122 16.17 -5.42 -19.02
C ALA A 122 15.70 -3.96 -19.06
N THR A 123 16.22 -3.18 -20.00
CA THR A 123 16.07 -1.71 -20.02
C THR A 123 14.83 -1.20 -20.76
N CYS A 124 14.18 -2.05 -21.54
CA CYS A 124 13.07 -1.67 -22.42
C CYS A 124 11.74 -2.06 -21.78
N CYS A 125 10.74 -1.17 -21.87
CA CYS A 125 9.39 -1.46 -21.42
C CYS A 125 8.51 -1.85 -22.60
N SER A 126 8.11 -3.12 -22.71
CA SER A 126 7.30 -3.59 -23.83
C SER A 126 5.86 -3.07 -23.79
N VAL A 127 5.14 -3.19 -24.92
CA VAL A 127 3.70 -2.89 -24.98
C VAL A 127 2.88 -3.71 -23.98
N SER A 128 3.33 -4.94 -23.70
CA SER A 128 2.73 -5.87 -22.73
C SER A 128 2.98 -5.47 -21.28
N GLY A 129 3.83 -4.46 -21.03
CA GLY A 129 4.08 -3.91 -19.70
C GLY A 129 5.11 -4.69 -18.89
N TYR A 130 6.08 -5.31 -19.55
CA TYR A 130 7.21 -6.00 -18.92
C TYR A 130 8.55 -5.40 -19.33
N CYS A 131 9.49 -5.39 -18.39
CA CYS A 131 10.87 -5.07 -18.65
C CYS A 131 11.57 -6.21 -19.37
N GLY A 132 12.28 -5.89 -20.45
CA GLY A 132 13.11 -6.82 -21.19
C GLY A 132 14.17 -6.12 -22.02
N ASN A 133 14.89 -6.89 -22.83
CA ASN A 133 15.98 -6.39 -23.68
C ASN A 133 15.97 -7.01 -25.09
N THR A 134 14.92 -7.77 -25.43
CA THR A 134 14.77 -8.29 -26.79
C THR A 134 14.31 -7.18 -27.73
N THR A 135 14.53 -7.35 -29.03
CA THR A 135 14.05 -6.41 -30.05
C THR A 135 12.56 -6.10 -29.89
N GLU A 136 11.74 -7.09 -29.58
CA GLU A 136 10.29 -6.91 -29.39
C GLU A 136 9.92 -6.09 -28.14
N HIS A 137 10.78 -6.10 -27.11
CA HIS A 137 10.61 -5.22 -25.95
C HIS A 137 11.01 -3.77 -26.27
N CYS A 138 12.04 -3.60 -27.09
CA CYS A 138 12.71 -2.32 -27.30
C CYS A 138 12.17 -1.55 -28.52
N ASP A 139 11.67 -2.23 -29.53
CA ASP A 139 11.26 -1.59 -30.78
C ASP A 139 10.00 -0.72 -30.58
N VAL A 140 10.08 0.54 -31.00
CA VAL A 140 8.96 1.50 -30.90
C VAL A 140 7.76 1.11 -31.78
N ASN A 141 7.95 0.34 -32.84
CA ASN A 141 6.90 -0.19 -33.71
C ASN A 141 6.28 -1.47 -33.13
N SER A 142 7.02 -2.23 -32.31
CA SER A 142 6.45 -3.27 -31.42
C SER A 142 5.74 -2.69 -30.18
N GLY A 143 5.75 -1.37 -30.01
CA GLY A 143 5.01 -0.68 -28.96
C GLY A 143 5.77 -0.47 -27.65
N CYS A 144 7.11 -0.42 -27.71
CA CYS A 144 7.91 -0.02 -26.55
C CYS A 144 7.45 1.32 -25.96
N GLN A 145 7.32 1.37 -24.63
CA GLN A 145 6.79 2.51 -23.88
C GLN A 145 7.92 3.48 -23.47
N ALA A 146 8.25 4.44 -24.33
CA ALA A 146 9.42 5.32 -24.20
C ALA A 146 9.52 6.15 -22.89
N GLY A 147 8.42 6.41 -22.19
CA GLY A 147 8.44 7.06 -20.87
C GLY A 147 8.88 6.15 -19.72
N PHE A 148 9.03 4.85 -19.99
CA PHE A 148 9.20 3.80 -18.98
C PHE A 148 10.35 2.84 -19.30
N GLY A 149 11.08 3.06 -20.40
CA GLY A 149 12.25 2.27 -20.77
C GLY A 149 13.00 2.87 -21.96
N THR A 150 14.14 2.28 -22.28
CA THR A 150 14.99 2.70 -23.40
C THR A 150 14.52 2.04 -24.70
N CYS A 151 13.73 2.75 -25.50
CA CYS A 151 13.23 2.22 -26.78
C CYS A 151 14.18 2.49 -27.95
N THR A 152 14.13 1.63 -28.97
CA THR A 152 14.92 1.70 -30.21
C THR A 152 14.03 1.86 -31.44
N GLY A 153 14.58 2.42 -32.51
CA GLY A 153 13.87 2.65 -33.77
C GLY A 153 13.20 4.03 -33.86
N THR A 154 12.72 4.37 -35.05
CA THR A 154 11.89 5.55 -35.28
C THR A 154 10.44 5.11 -35.42
N LYS A 155 9.49 5.87 -34.85
CA LYS A 155 8.07 5.61 -35.13
C LYS A 155 7.85 5.83 -36.61
N GLY A 156 7.48 4.77 -37.33
CA GLY A 156 7.11 4.88 -38.74
C GLY A 156 5.96 5.87 -38.92
N PRO A 157 5.81 6.47 -40.12
CA PRO A 157 4.62 7.25 -40.43
C PRO A 157 3.39 6.38 -40.18
N LYS A 158 2.42 6.92 -39.44
CA LYS A 158 1.11 6.31 -39.27
C LYS A 158 0.41 6.30 -40.64
N LEU A 159 0.61 5.24 -41.41
CA LEU A 159 -0.12 4.98 -42.64
C LEU A 159 -1.53 4.53 -42.23
N PHE A 160 -2.44 5.48 -42.18
CA PHE A 160 -3.89 5.26 -42.17
C PHE A 160 -4.45 5.75 -43.50
#